data_AF-A0A9Q8LBY5-F1
#
_entry.id   AF-A0A9Q8LBY5-F1
#
_cell.length_a   1.000
_cell.length_b   1.000
_cell.length_c   1.000
_cell.angle_alpha   90.00
_cell.angle_beta   90.00
_cell.angle_gamma   90.00
#
_symmetry.space_group_name_H-M   'P 1'
#
loop_
_entity.id
_entity.type
_entity.pdbx_description
1 polymer ?
#
loop_
_entity_poly.entity_id
_entity_poly.type
_entity_poly.pdbx_seq_one_letter_code
_entity_poly.pdbx_strand_id
1 'polypeptide(L)'
;MSLLQYGVVRFPETGLNDAGHVAFAARFGELDDVTVQQASILRAAQLPPAGTSGATEFADSRSAYDDLPQDLKSLRQQKDYVACHSLYHSRKTASPEALPGLKPEDHFMSRHCLVQKHEASGRMNLYMASHVHHIGGLETEESRVLVERLYGLACKGKYVVSIPWDREGDLVVWDNTCVMYRSTGGGLGLRESLLEVCY
;
A
#
# COMPACT_ATOMS: atom_id res chain seq x y z
N MET A 1 12.79 -11.30 -11.81
CA MET A 1 12.43 -10.34 -12.88
C MET A 1 10.96 -9.90 -12.85
N SER A 2 10.02 -10.62 -12.22
CA SER A 2 8.58 -10.29 -12.30
C SER A 2 8.09 -9.19 -11.35
N LEU A 3 8.48 -9.18 -10.07
CA LEU A 3 7.91 -8.26 -9.07
C LEU A 3 8.15 -6.77 -9.40
N LEU A 4 9.39 -6.40 -9.72
CA LEU A 4 9.76 -5.01 -10.03
C LEU A 4 9.07 -4.47 -11.29
N GLN A 5 8.73 -5.35 -12.22
CA GLN A 5 7.99 -4.99 -13.44
C GLN A 5 6.50 -4.82 -13.13
N TYR A 6 5.87 -5.82 -12.50
CA TYR A 6 4.41 -5.87 -12.35
C TYR A 6 3.88 -5.21 -11.07
N GLY A 7 4.73 -4.95 -10.08
CA GLY A 7 4.37 -4.38 -8.77
C GLY A 7 3.71 -5.39 -7.83
N VAL A 8 2.99 -6.38 -8.36
CA VAL A 8 2.36 -7.47 -7.59
C VAL A 8 2.45 -8.80 -8.33
N VAL A 9 2.64 -9.89 -7.60
CA VAL A 9 2.70 -11.26 -8.11
C VAL A 9 1.92 -12.19 -7.17
N ARG A 10 1.02 -13.00 -7.74
CA ARG A 10 0.29 -14.06 -7.02
C ARG A 10 0.93 -15.41 -7.31
N PHE A 11 1.08 -16.22 -6.28
CA PHE A 11 1.48 -17.62 -6.31
C PHE A 11 0.34 -18.46 -5.71
N PRO A 12 -0.48 -19.14 -6.53
CA PRO A 12 -1.55 -19.97 -6.01
C PRO A 12 -1.00 -21.23 -5.35
N GLU A 13 -1.68 -21.71 -4.29
CA GLU A 13 -1.46 -23.05 -3.70
C GLU A 13 0.00 -23.40 -3.39
N THR A 14 0.74 -22.49 -2.74
CA THR A 14 2.18 -22.67 -2.51
C THR A 14 2.54 -23.88 -1.62
N GLY A 15 1.57 -24.41 -0.88
CA GLY A 15 1.79 -25.50 0.10
C GLY A 15 2.66 -25.09 1.30
N LEU A 16 2.97 -23.79 1.45
CA LEU A 16 3.80 -23.30 2.54
C LEU A 16 3.02 -23.30 3.86
N ASN A 17 3.60 -23.93 4.88
CA ASN A 17 3.22 -23.70 6.27
C ASN A 17 3.88 -22.40 6.81
N ASP A 18 3.61 -22.03 8.06
CA ASP A 18 4.11 -20.77 8.64
C ASP A 18 5.65 -20.69 8.62
N ALA A 19 6.35 -21.76 9.00
CA ALA A 19 7.81 -21.80 8.96
C ALA A 19 8.36 -21.66 7.53
N GLY A 20 7.72 -22.34 6.57
CA GLY A 20 8.07 -22.25 5.16
C GLY A 20 7.81 -20.86 4.58
N HIS A 21 6.73 -20.21 5.01
CA HIS A 21 6.42 -18.83 4.62
C HIS A 21 7.48 -17.86 5.14
N VAL A 22 7.83 -17.92 6.43
CA VAL A 22 8.90 -17.09 7.01
C VAL A 22 10.25 -17.35 6.32
N ALA A 23 10.58 -18.61 6.05
CA ALA A 23 11.83 -18.97 5.37
C ALA A 23 11.87 -18.51 3.90
N PHE A 24 10.73 -18.53 3.20
CA PHE A 24 10.61 -17.97 1.86
C PHE A 24 10.78 -16.45 1.90
N ALA A 25 10.12 -15.81 2.86
CA ALA A 25 10.10 -14.38 3.05
C ALA A 25 11.51 -13.84 3.35
N ALA A 26 12.29 -14.54 4.18
CA ALA A 26 13.68 -14.18 4.51
C ALA A 26 14.64 -14.14 3.29
N ARG A 27 14.23 -14.64 2.12
CA ARG A 27 14.99 -14.52 0.88
C ARG A 27 14.93 -13.12 0.25
N PHE A 28 14.04 -12.26 0.73
CA PHE A 28 13.87 -10.88 0.25
C PHE A 28 14.72 -9.86 1.03
N GLY A 29 15.20 -10.21 2.23
CA GLY A 29 16.05 -9.35 3.05
C GLY A 29 16.04 -9.77 4.52
N GLU A 30 16.78 -9.02 5.35
CA GLU A 30 16.67 -9.10 6.81
C GLU A 30 15.45 -8.31 7.29
N LEU A 31 14.72 -8.83 8.29
CA LEU A 31 13.46 -8.26 8.77
C LEU A 31 13.62 -6.92 9.53
N ASP A 32 14.81 -6.67 10.10
CA ASP A 32 14.98 -5.68 11.18
C ASP A 32 15.78 -4.41 10.80
N ASP A 33 16.24 -4.26 9.55
CA ASP A 33 17.15 -3.14 9.16
C ASP A 33 16.73 -2.39 7.88
N VAL A 34 15.43 -2.16 7.68
CA VAL A 34 14.93 -1.47 6.49
C VAL A 34 14.31 -0.12 6.83
N THR A 35 14.95 0.95 6.34
CA THR A 35 14.47 2.34 6.47
C THR A 35 13.16 2.58 5.72
N VAL A 36 12.86 1.75 4.71
CA VAL A 36 11.60 1.69 3.97
C VAL A 36 11.31 0.22 3.72
N GLN A 37 10.12 -0.24 4.11
CA GLN A 37 9.66 -1.58 3.75
C GLN A 37 9.48 -1.63 2.23
N GLN A 38 10.35 -2.36 1.52
CA GLN A 38 10.34 -2.49 0.07
C GLN A 38 9.28 -3.46 -0.45
N ALA A 39 8.96 -4.53 0.28
CA ALA A 39 8.04 -5.56 -0.18
C ALA A 39 7.30 -6.25 0.96
N SER A 40 6.05 -6.59 0.70
CA SER A 40 5.24 -7.39 1.62
C SER A 40 4.85 -8.70 0.98
N ILE A 41 4.76 -9.74 1.81
CA ILE A 41 4.41 -11.10 1.43
C ILE A 41 3.25 -11.53 2.30
N LEU A 42 2.11 -11.83 1.69
CA LEU A 42 0.88 -12.19 2.37
C LEU A 42 0.44 -13.59 1.97
N ARG A 43 0.23 -14.47 2.95
CA ARG A 43 -0.26 -15.83 2.74
C ARG A 43 -1.65 -16.01 3.33
N ALA A 44 -2.54 -16.64 2.56
CA ALA A 44 -3.82 -17.14 3.06
C ALA A 44 -3.57 -18.33 4.00
N ALA A 45 -3.57 -18.08 5.31
CA ALA A 45 -3.36 -19.13 6.31
C ALA A 45 -4.64 -19.92 6.56
N GLN A 46 -5.76 -19.21 6.69
CA GLN A 46 -7.09 -19.78 6.82
C GLN A 46 -8.09 -18.88 6.11
N LEU A 47 -8.91 -19.48 5.24
CA LEU A 47 -9.96 -18.77 4.51
C LEU A 47 -11.35 -19.18 5.00
N PRO A 48 -12.34 -18.29 4.88
CA PRO A 48 -13.73 -18.61 5.13
C PRO A 48 -14.24 -19.56 4.03
N PRO A 49 -15.48 -20.09 4.13
CA PRO A 49 -16.03 -20.98 3.11
C PRO A 49 -15.88 -20.44 1.69
N ALA A 50 -15.65 -21.34 0.74
CA ALA A 50 -15.42 -20.99 -0.66
C ALA A 50 -16.49 -20.01 -1.17
N GLY A 51 -16.05 -18.92 -1.80
CA GLY A 51 -16.91 -17.87 -2.33
C GLY A 51 -17.35 -16.79 -1.32
N THR A 52 -16.92 -16.87 -0.06
CA THR A 52 -17.15 -15.81 0.95
C THR A 52 -15.92 -14.97 1.25
N SER A 53 -14.75 -15.39 0.76
CA SER A 53 -13.49 -14.70 0.96
C SER A 53 -13.47 -13.33 0.26
N GLY A 54 -12.75 -12.38 0.86
CA GLY A 54 -12.47 -11.10 0.24
C GLY A 54 -11.42 -11.19 -0.87
N ALA A 55 -11.06 -10.03 -1.39
CA ALA A 55 -9.91 -9.84 -2.25
C ALA A 55 -8.95 -8.82 -1.63
N THR A 56 -7.71 -8.82 -2.11
CA THR A 56 -6.80 -7.70 -1.90
C THR A 56 -6.64 -6.97 -3.22
N GLU A 57 -6.94 -5.68 -3.20
CA GLU A 57 -6.79 -4.80 -4.36
C GLU A 57 -5.47 -4.04 -4.28
N PHE A 58 -4.79 -3.91 -5.42
CA PHE A 58 -3.53 -3.22 -5.57
C PHE A 58 -3.64 -2.19 -6.69
N ALA A 59 -3.28 -0.94 -6.40
CA ALA A 59 -3.25 0.15 -7.38
C ALA A 59 -1.80 0.49 -7.79
N ASP A 60 -1.47 0.39 -9.08
CA ASP A 60 -0.13 0.75 -9.59
C ASP A 60 0.06 2.28 -9.60
N SER A 61 0.85 2.77 -8.66
CA SER A 61 1.07 4.22 -8.49
C SER A 61 1.99 4.82 -9.56
N ARG A 62 2.73 3.98 -10.30
CA ARG A 62 3.54 4.41 -11.45
C ARG A 62 2.63 4.74 -12.63
N SER A 63 1.70 3.82 -12.94
CA SER A 63 0.73 4.01 -14.02
C SER A 63 -0.23 5.16 -13.71
N ALA A 64 -0.60 5.34 -12.44
CA ALA A 64 -1.32 6.52 -12.00
C ALA A 64 -0.55 7.83 -12.26
N TYR A 65 0.75 7.86 -11.98
CA TYR A 65 1.61 9.02 -12.23
C TYR A 65 1.71 9.34 -13.72
N ASP A 66 1.94 8.33 -14.56
CA ASP A 66 2.10 8.49 -16.02
C ASP A 66 0.88 9.14 -16.68
N ASP A 67 -0.30 8.95 -16.10
CA ASP A 67 -1.57 9.48 -16.60
C ASP A 67 -2.04 10.73 -15.85
N LEU A 68 -1.24 11.29 -14.94
CA LEU A 68 -1.61 12.52 -14.24
C LEU A 68 -1.82 13.68 -15.23
N PRO A 69 -2.86 14.51 -14.99
CA PRO A 69 -3.00 15.81 -15.63
C PRO A 69 -1.71 16.64 -15.55
N GLN A 70 -1.43 17.43 -16.59
CA GLN A 70 -0.19 18.17 -16.72
C GLN A 70 0.04 19.18 -15.59
N ASP A 71 -1.03 19.77 -15.04
CA ASP A 71 -0.95 20.67 -13.89
C ASP A 71 -0.38 19.96 -12.66
N LEU A 72 -0.81 18.72 -12.39
CA LEU A 72 -0.31 17.92 -11.27
C LEU A 72 1.12 17.41 -11.49
N LYS A 73 1.50 17.07 -12.73
CA LYS A 73 2.91 16.74 -13.04
C LYS A 73 3.83 17.94 -12.88
N SER A 74 3.33 19.13 -13.21
CA SER A 74 4.09 20.39 -13.10
C SER A 74 4.32 20.79 -11.65
N LEU A 75 3.41 20.45 -10.72
CA LEU A 75 3.60 20.67 -9.29
C LEU A 75 4.92 20.10 -8.79
N ARG A 76 5.30 18.90 -9.24
CA ARG A 76 6.60 18.32 -8.90
C ARG A 76 7.76 19.11 -9.48
N GLN A 77 7.70 19.50 -10.76
CA GLN A 77 8.77 20.26 -11.40
C GLN A 77 9.02 21.61 -10.72
N GLN A 78 7.98 22.15 -10.07
CA GLN A 78 8.02 23.41 -9.36
C GLN A 78 8.38 23.26 -7.88
N LYS A 79 7.98 22.15 -7.24
CA LYS A 79 8.12 21.89 -5.81
C LYS A 79 8.32 20.40 -5.54
N ASP A 80 9.38 20.07 -4.81
CA ASP A 80 9.58 18.74 -4.24
C ASP A 80 8.70 18.56 -2.98
N TYR A 81 7.39 18.39 -3.21
CA TYR A 81 6.44 18.17 -2.12
C TYR A 81 6.79 16.91 -1.32
N VAL A 82 6.82 17.07 0.00
CA VAL A 82 7.10 15.99 0.96
C VAL A 82 5.79 15.65 1.68
N ALA A 83 5.31 14.42 1.50
CA ALA A 83 4.18 13.88 2.24
C ALA A 83 4.63 13.39 3.63
N CYS A 84 3.86 13.74 4.65
CA CYS A 84 4.02 13.30 6.03
C CYS A 84 3.03 12.15 6.29
N HIS A 85 3.55 10.95 6.56
CA HIS A 85 2.75 9.75 6.77
C HIS A 85 2.67 9.42 8.27
N SER A 86 1.45 9.22 8.77
CA SER A 86 1.18 8.83 10.15
C SER A 86 0.30 7.59 10.21
N LEU A 87 0.80 6.53 10.84
CA LEU A 87 0.00 5.35 11.16
C LEU A 87 -1.19 5.68 12.06
N TYR A 88 -1.04 6.69 12.92
CA TYR A 88 -2.10 7.14 13.81
C TYR A 88 -3.18 7.92 13.07
N HIS A 89 -2.82 8.64 12.00
CA HIS A 89 -3.80 9.28 11.11
C HIS A 89 -4.73 8.24 10.49
N SER A 90 -4.17 7.22 9.82
CA SER A 90 -5.00 6.20 9.17
C SER A 90 -5.88 5.43 10.16
N ARG A 91 -5.35 5.10 11.35
CA ARG A 91 -6.12 4.44 12.42
C ARG A 91 -7.27 5.30 12.92
N LYS A 92 -7.03 6.60 13.13
CA LYS A 92 -8.06 7.56 13.52
C LYS A 92 -9.12 7.71 12.45
N THR A 93 -8.73 7.80 11.17
CA THR A 93 -9.66 7.88 10.04
C THR A 93 -10.51 6.61 9.91
N ALA A 94 -9.93 5.43 10.15
CA ALA A 94 -10.64 4.16 10.10
C ALA A 94 -11.61 3.95 11.27
N SER A 95 -11.23 4.38 12.48
CA SER A 95 -12.04 4.19 13.70
C SER A 95 -12.06 5.44 14.59
N PRO A 96 -12.73 6.54 14.17
CA PRO A 96 -12.68 7.81 14.90
C PRO A 96 -13.24 7.71 16.33
N GLU A 97 -14.34 6.97 16.50
CA GLU A 97 -15.04 6.84 17.78
C GLU A 97 -14.23 6.04 18.82
N ALA A 98 -13.38 5.11 18.35
CA ALA A 98 -12.53 4.30 19.22
C ALA A 98 -11.28 5.06 19.69
N LEU A 99 -10.93 6.18 19.04
CA LEU A 99 -9.69 6.93 19.25
C LEU A 99 -9.92 8.45 19.43
N PRO A 100 -10.83 8.88 20.33
CA PRO A 100 -11.26 10.29 20.42
C PRO A 100 -10.15 11.25 20.86
N GLY A 101 -9.18 10.77 21.66
CA GLY A 101 -8.06 11.57 22.15
C GLY A 101 -6.79 11.49 21.31
N LEU A 102 -6.77 10.66 20.26
CA LEU A 102 -5.57 10.44 19.47
C LEU A 102 -5.26 11.66 18.61
N LYS A 103 -4.07 12.23 18.79
CA LYS A 103 -3.50 13.29 17.95
C LYS A 103 -2.36 12.70 17.14
N PRO A 104 -2.53 12.46 15.82
CA PRO A 104 -1.47 11.93 14.97
C PRO A 104 -0.14 12.70 15.05
N GLU A 105 -0.21 14.00 15.37
CA GLU A 105 0.90 14.95 15.48
C GLU A 105 1.80 14.72 16.69
N ASP A 106 1.29 14.05 17.73
CA ASP A 106 2.07 13.69 18.93
C ASP A 106 2.97 12.47 18.70
N HIS A 107 2.91 11.88 17.50
CA HIS A 107 3.62 10.66 17.13
C HIS A 107 4.54 10.88 15.92
N PHE A 108 5.50 9.97 15.76
CA PHE A 108 6.40 9.99 14.62
C PHE A 108 5.63 9.95 13.29
N MET A 109 6.02 10.83 12.36
CA MET A 109 5.57 10.81 10.98
C MET A 109 6.76 10.57 10.07
N SER A 110 6.67 9.56 9.21
CA SER A 110 7.67 9.38 8.16
C SER A 110 7.44 10.42 7.05
N ARG A 111 8.52 10.82 6.39
CA ARG A 111 8.52 11.90 5.41
C ARG A 111 9.07 11.38 4.10
N HIS A 112 8.27 11.44 3.05
CA HIS A 112 8.65 10.91 1.74
C HIS A 112 8.28 11.91 0.65
N CYS A 113 9.08 11.96 -0.43
CA CYS A 113 8.71 12.74 -1.59
C CYS A 113 7.40 12.20 -2.17
N LEU A 114 6.41 13.08 -2.34
CA LEU A 114 5.10 12.71 -2.88
C LEU A 114 5.21 12.06 -4.26
N VAL A 115 6.19 12.54 -5.04
CA VAL A 115 6.61 11.91 -6.28
C VAL A 115 8.07 11.52 -6.17
N GLN A 116 8.36 10.24 -6.38
CA GLN A 116 9.72 9.72 -6.32
C GLN A 116 9.98 8.71 -7.43
N LYS A 117 11.25 8.56 -7.78
CA LYS A 117 11.66 7.60 -8.81
C LYS A 117 11.57 6.21 -8.18
N HIS A 118 10.82 5.33 -8.83
CA HIS A 118 10.85 3.92 -8.52
C HIS A 118 12.14 3.34 -9.12
N GLU A 119 13.18 3.21 -8.30
CA GLU A 119 14.55 2.92 -8.78
C GLU A 119 14.61 1.65 -9.64
N ALA A 120 13.91 0.60 -9.20
CA ALA A 120 13.93 -0.68 -9.88
C ALA A 120 13.35 -0.66 -11.30
N SER A 121 12.32 0.16 -11.56
CA SER A 121 11.74 0.28 -12.90
C SER A 121 12.17 1.53 -13.66
N GLY A 122 12.90 2.45 -13.02
CA GLY A 122 13.25 3.76 -13.58
C GLY A 122 12.07 4.70 -13.82
N ARG A 123 10.84 4.29 -13.48
CA ARG A 123 9.61 5.07 -13.70
C ARG A 123 9.40 6.03 -12.54
N MET A 124 8.66 7.09 -12.81
CA MET A 124 8.17 7.95 -11.75
C MET A 124 6.93 7.35 -11.12
N ASN A 125 6.72 7.57 -9.82
CA ASN A 125 5.54 7.09 -9.13
C ASN A 125 5.01 8.09 -8.10
N LEU A 126 3.74 7.91 -7.73
CA LEU A 126 3.17 8.57 -6.56
C LEU A 126 3.46 7.71 -5.32
N TYR A 127 4.16 8.27 -4.35
CA TYR A 127 4.37 7.61 -3.07
C TYR A 127 3.34 8.12 -2.07
N MET A 128 2.21 7.42 -2.00
CA MET A 128 1.08 7.76 -1.14
C MET A 128 0.51 6.50 -0.50
N ALA A 129 -0.06 6.65 0.69
CA ALA A 129 -0.77 5.61 1.42
C ALA A 129 -1.87 6.28 2.27
N SER A 130 -2.85 5.52 2.77
CA SER A 130 -3.93 6.06 3.62
C SER A 130 -3.38 6.74 4.89
N HIS A 131 -2.10 6.53 5.16
CA HIS A 131 -1.30 7.19 6.19
C HIS A 131 -0.94 8.65 5.89
N VAL A 132 -1.04 9.14 4.65
CA VAL A 132 -0.71 10.52 4.32
C VAL A 132 -1.61 11.45 5.12
N HIS A 133 -1.01 12.15 6.09
CA HIS A 133 -1.68 13.12 6.93
C HIS A 133 -1.74 14.49 6.24
N HIS A 134 -0.61 14.96 5.74
CA HIS A 134 -0.49 16.25 5.07
C HIS A 134 0.76 16.30 4.18
N ILE A 135 0.84 17.34 3.35
CA ILE A 135 1.99 17.68 2.53
C ILE A 135 2.70 18.88 3.18
N GLY A 136 3.98 18.73 3.50
CA GLY A 136 4.78 19.76 4.14
C GLY A 136 4.89 21.03 3.27
N GLY A 137 4.79 22.19 3.91
CA GLY A 137 4.89 23.49 3.24
C GLY A 137 3.62 23.96 2.51
N LEU A 138 2.51 23.22 2.65
CA LEU A 138 1.18 23.65 2.23
C LEU A 138 0.33 24.00 3.44
N GLU A 139 -0.64 24.90 3.25
CA GLU A 139 -1.70 25.11 4.22
C GLU A 139 -2.57 23.84 4.33
N THR A 140 -3.17 23.62 5.50
CA THR A 140 -3.92 22.40 5.82
C THR A 140 -4.97 22.04 4.76
N GLU A 141 -5.74 23.02 4.33
CA GLU A 141 -6.81 22.81 3.35
C GLU A 141 -6.26 22.54 1.94
N GLU A 142 -5.20 23.25 1.53
CA GLU A 142 -4.53 23.02 0.24
C GLU A 142 -3.94 21.60 0.17
N SER A 143 -3.29 21.18 1.27
CA SER A 143 -2.78 19.82 1.43
C SER A 143 -3.89 18.79 1.32
N ARG A 144 -5.01 18.97 2.04
CA ARG A 144 -6.15 18.04 2.02
C ARG A 144 -6.71 17.88 0.61
N VAL A 145 -6.99 19.00 -0.07
CA VAL A 145 -7.53 19.01 -1.43
C VAL A 145 -6.58 18.32 -2.42
N LEU A 146 -5.27 18.56 -2.31
CA LEU A 146 -4.28 17.92 -3.18
C LEU A 146 -4.19 16.42 -2.94
N VAL A 147 -4.14 15.98 -1.67
CA VAL A 147 -4.10 14.56 -1.30
C VAL A 147 -5.35 13.84 -1.81
N GLU A 148 -6.56 14.39 -1.59
CA GLU A 148 -7.82 13.81 -2.06
C GLU A 148 -7.86 13.69 -3.60
N ARG A 149 -7.41 14.74 -4.30
CA ARG A 149 -7.37 14.74 -5.76
C ARG A 149 -6.43 13.68 -6.31
N LEU A 150 -5.22 13.55 -5.75
CA LEU A 150 -4.26 12.53 -6.14
C LEU A 150 -4.78 11.12 -5.82
N TYR A 151 -5.41 10.95 -4.66
CA TYR A 151 -6.04 9.69 -4.26
C TYR A 151 -7.12 9.24 -5.24
N GLY A 152 -8.04 10.15 -5.58
CA GLY A 152 -9.12 9.87 -6.52
C GLY A 152 -8.62 9.53 -7.93
N LEU A 153 -7.46 10.06 -8.33
CA LEU A 153 -6.81 9.69 -9.59
C LEU A 153 -6.12 8.33 -9.49
N ALA A 154 -5.32 8.11 -8.44
CA ALA A 154 -4.49 6.91 -8.30
C ALA A 154 -5.30 5.64 -8.01
N CYS A 155 -6.48 5.76 -7.39
CA CYS A 155 -7.38 4.65 -7.11
C CYS A 155 -8.40 4.36 -8.25
N LYS A 156 -8.25 4.96 -9.43
CA LYS A 156 -9.12 4.65 -10.58
C LYS A 156 -8.98 3.18 -10.98
N GLY A 157 -10.10 2.51 -11.24
CA GLY A 157 -10.15 1.07 -11.53
C GLY A 157 -9.19 0.59 -12.63
N LYS A 158 -8.82 1.43 -13.61
CA LYS A 158 -7.83 1.06 -14.64
C LYS A 158 -6.40 0.84 -14.12
N TYR A 159 -6.09 1.30 -12.91
CA TYR A 159 -4.80 1.04 -12.26
C TYR A 159 -4.90 -0.04 -11.18
N VAL A 160 -6.11 -0.52 -10.89
CA VAL A 160 -6.38 -1.45 -9.80
C VAL A 160 -6.47 -2.87 -10.35
N VAL A 161 -5.69 -3.77 -9.76
CA VAL A 161 -5.89 -5.21 -9.90
C VAL A 161 -6.48 -5.75 -8.61
N SER A 162 -7.53 -6.57 -8.74
CA SER A 162 -8.17 -7.24 -7.62
C SER A 162 -7.74 -8.71 -7.61
N ILE A 163 -7.13 -9.15 -6.51
CA ILE A 163 -6.66 -10.52 -6.33
C ILE A 163 -7.55 -11.22 -5.31
N PRO A 164 -8.45 -12.13 -5.75
CA PRO A 164 -9.27 -12.92 -4.84
C PRO A 164 -8.43 -13.96 -4.11
N TRP A 165 -8.82 -14.22 -2.86
CA TRP A 165 -8.29 -15.33 -2.07
C TRP A 165 -9.13 -16.57 -2.30
N ASP A 166 -8.65 -17.45 -3.17
CA ASP A 166 -9.42 -18.63 -3.59
C ASP A 166 -9.13 -19.84 -2.70
N ARG A 167 -7.87 -20.00 -2.25
CA ARG A 167 -7.41 -21.19 -1.51
C ARG A 167 -6.43 -20.86 -0.40
N GLU A 168 -6.48 -21.67 0.65
CA GLU A 168 -5.43 -21.69 1.67
C GLU A 168 -4.07 -22.01 1.03
N GLY A 169 -3.03 -21.28 1.43
CA GLY A 169 -1.70 -21.36 0.83
C GLY A 169 -1.52 -20.49 -0.42
N ASP A 170 -2.56 -19.81 -0.91
CA ASP A 170 -2.38 -18.71 -1.85
C ASP A 170 -1.45 -17.65 -1.22
N LEU A 171 -0.54 -17.13 -2.02
CA LEU A 171 0.47 -16.17 -1.58
C LEU A 171 0.52 -15.01 -2.57
N VAL A 172 0.59 -13.79 -2.05
CA VAL A 172 0.76 -12.57 -2.85
C VAL A 172 1.99 -11.82 -2.35
N VAL A 173 2.82 -11.40 -3.29
CA VAL A 173 3.98 -10.54 -3.04
C VAL A 173 3.77 -9.23 -3.78
N TRP A 174 3.99 -8.09 -3.11
CA TRP A 174 3.95 -6.79 -3.76
C TRP A 174 5.10 -5.89 -3.32
N ASP A 175 5.41 -4.92 -4.18
CA ASP A 175 6.41 -3.88 -3.96
C ASP A 175 5.74 -2.65 -3.33
N ASN A 176 5.98 -2.46 -2.04
CA ASN A 176 5.42 -1.38 -1.21
C ASN A 176 5.81 0.02 -1.72
N THR A 177 6.85 0.12 -2.54
CA THR A 177 7.31 1.41 -3.05
C THR A 177 6.53 1.88 -4.27
N CYS A 178 5.77 0.98 -4.93
CA CYS A 178 5.12 1.28 -6.21
C CYS A 178 3.62 0.90 -6.30
N VAL A 179 3.05 0.32 -5.24
CA VAL A 179 1.61 0.06 -5.17
C VAL A 179 0.97 0.59 -3.89
N MET A 180 -0.29 0.98 -3.98
CA MET A 180 -1.18 1.09 -2.82
C MET A 180 -2.04 -0.16 -2.74
N TYR A 181 -2.45 -0.59 -1.55
CA TYR A 181 -3.31 -1.76 -1.41
C TYR A 181 -4.44 -1.57 -0.39
N ARG A 182 -5.50 -2.37 -0.54
CA ARG A 182 -6.59 -2.47 0.44
C ARG A 182 -7.19 -3.87 0.44
N SER A 183 -7.73 -4.29 1.58
CA SER A 183 -8.65 -5.43 1.64
C SER A 183 -10.06 -4.96 1.23
N THR A 184 -10.77 -5.77 0.45
CA THR A 184 -12.16 -5.51 0.07
C THR A 184 -13.19 -6.12 1.02
N GLY A 185 -12.74 -6.87 2.03
CA GLY A 185 -13.59 -7.57 3.00
C GLY A 185 -14.33 -8.77 2.39
N GLY A 186 -14.33 -9.89 3.10
CA GLY A 186 -15.18 -11.04 2.77
C GLY A 186 -16.64 -10.81 3.19
N GLY A 187 -17.57 -11.50 2.53
CA GLY A 187 -18.96 -11.52 2.96
C GLY A 187 -19.08 -12.10 4.38
N LEU A 188 -19.90 -11.48 5.23
CA LEU A 188 -20.41 -12.02 6.52
C LEU A 188 -19.54 -11.91 7.78
N GLY A 189 -18.53 -11.04 7.85
CA GLY A 189 -17.80 -10.82 9.12
C GLY A 189 -17.09 -12.07 9.66
N LEU A 190 -16.83 -13.03 8.76
CA LEU A 190 -16.07 -14.24 9.04
C LEU A 190 -14.58 -13.88 9.13
N ARG A 191 -13.86 -14.56 10.02
CA ARG A 191 -12.45 -14.29 10.25
C ARG A 191 -11.62 -14.91 9.13
N GLU A 192 -10.96 -14.06 8.36
CA GLU A 192 -9.87 -14.45 7.47
C GLU A 192 -8.56 -14.28 8.24
N SER A 193 -7.71 -15.31 8.25
CA SER A 193 -6.37 -15.20 8.85
C SER A 193 -5.35 -15.12 7.72
N LEU A 194 -4.85 -13.91 7.49
CA LEU A 194 -3.77 -13.65 6.56
C LEU A 194 -2.50 -13.38 7.37
N LEU A 195 -1.40 -14.03 6.99
CA LEU A 195 -0.10 -13.82 7.63
C LEU A 195 0.75 -12.95 6.70
N GLU A 196 1.05 -11.74 7.15
CA GLU A 196 1.87 -10.77 6.43
C GLU A 196 3.27 -10.75 7.03
N VAL A 197 4.28 -10.79 6.16
CA VAL A 197 5.67 -10.49 6.52
C VAL A 197 6.16 -9.37 5.61
N CYS A 198 6.66 -8.31 6.22
CA CYS A 198 7.14 -7.10 5.52
C CYS A 198 8.67 -7.00 5.58
N TYR A 199 9.25 -6.55 4.48
CA TYR A 199 10.66 -6.20 4.26
C TYR A 199 10.71 -4.85 3.56
#